data_AF-A0A820LVR2-F1
#
_entry.id   AF-A0A820LVR2-F1
#
_cell.length_a   1.000
_cell.length_b   1.000
_cell.length_c   1.000
_cell.angle_alpha   90.00
_cell.angle_beta   90.00
_cell.angle_gamma   90.00
#
_symmetry.space_group_name_H-M   'P 1'
#
loop_
_entity.id
_entity.type
_entity.pdbx_description
1 polymer ?
#
loop_
_entity_poly.entity_id
_entity_poly.type
_entity_poly.pdbx_seq_one_letter_code
_entity_poly.pdbx_strand_id
1 'polypeptide(L)'
;MSEVTGGLSYIVPLMVAALTAKWVGDAFGEGIYEENVKLSGYPYLENRESFRFTLKAGEAIRANRSGETIPLACIVQDGMTILQIDTLVRRHPHSIYPVILSEDFPCIVGQVQRRDLLAVLKSRKTQLTFAQPKPLLNRKVSVVSMSNLLNKSGQPSMEQYKINRQLLHS
;
A
#
# COMPACT_ATOMS: atom_id res chain seq x y z
N MET A 1 -26.96 11.63 -29.20
CA MET A 1 -27.90 11.19 -30.27
C MET A 1 -27.94 12.19 -31.43
N SER A 2 -28.13 13.50 -31.18
CA SER A 2 -28.04 14.56 -32.22
C SER A 2 -26.68 14.66 -32.90
N GLU A 3 -25.60 14.35 -32.17
CA GLU A 3 -24.23 14.33 -32.70
C GLU A 3 -24.03 13.28 -33.80
N VAL A 4 -24.61 12.08 -33.63
CA VAL A 4 -24.49 10.97 -34.60
C VAL A 4 -25.36 11.20 -35.83
N THR A 5 -26.49 11.91 -35.69
CA THR A 5 -27.39 12.20 -36.81
C THR A 5 -27.00 13.44 -37.61
N GLY A 6 -26.07 14.26 -37.13
CA GLY A 6 -25.54 15.44 -37.84
C GLY A 6 -26.58 16.54 -38.16
N GLY A 7 -27.83 16.39 -37.70
CA GLY A 7 -28.94 17.28 -37.99
C GLY A 7 -29.38 18.07 -36.76
N LEU A 8 -29.03 19.34 -36.71
CA LEU A 8 -29.36 20.25 -35.59
C LEU A 8 -30.85 20.61 -35.52
N SER A 9 -31.60 20.46 -36.63
CA SER A 9 -33.02 20.82 -36.70
C SER A 9 -33.93 20.03 -35.76
N TYR A 10 -33.51 18.82 -35.34
CA TYR A 10 -34.29 17.95 -34.46
C TYR A 10 -33.80 17.96 -33.00
N ILE A 11 -32.91 18.88 -32.63
CA ILE A 11 -32.33 18.90 -31.27
C ILE A 11 -33.37 19.25 -30.21
N VAL A 12 -34.25 20.23 -30.47
CA VAL A 12 -35.25 20.69 -29.50
C VAL A 12 -36.33 19.63 -29.26
N PRO A 13 -36.97 19.03 -30.29
CA PRO A 13 -37.97 17.98 -30.07
C PRO A 13 -37.38 16.75 -29.38
N LEU A 14 -36.15 16.35 -29.73
CA LEU A 14 -35.49 15.20 -29.13
C LEU A 14 -35.13 15.45 -27.67
N MET A 15 -34.74 16.68 -27.31
CA MET A 15 -34.48 17.06 -25.92
C MET A 15 -35.76 17.02 -25.08
N VAL A 16 -36.88 17.54 -25.58
CA VAL A 16 -38.17 17.48 -24.88
C VAL A 16 -38.60 16.03 -24.68
N ALA A 17 -38.50 15.18 -25.71
CA ALA A 17 -38.82 13.76 -25.61
C ALA A 17 -37.90 13.01 -24.62
N ALA A 18 -36.60 13.31 -24.61
CA ALA A 18 -35.66 12.71 -23.67
C ALA A 18 -35.92 13.15 -22.22
N LEU A 19 -36.30 14.42 -22.01
CA LEU A 19 -36.64 14.94 -20.69
C LEU A 19 -37.94 14.34 -20.16
N THR A 20 -38.98 14.23 -20.99
CA THR A 20 -40.24 13.60 -20.57
C THR A 20 -40.05 12.12 -20.29
N ALA A 21 -39.29 11.42 -21.13
CA ALA A 21 -38.93 10.02 -20.88
C ALA A 21 -38.13 9.86 -19.58
N LYS A 22 -37.16 10.75 -19.30
CA LYS A 22 -36.40 10.75 -18.06
C LYS A 22 -37.31 11.02 -16.86
N TRP A 23 -38.17 12.04 -16.90
CA TRP A 23 -39.08 12.36 -15.80
C TRP A 23 -40.02 11.21 -15.46
N VAL A 24 -40.58 10.56 -16.49
CA VAL A 24 -41.42 9.39 -16.30
C VAL A 24 -40.61 8.21 -15.78
N GLY A 25 -39.41 7.98 -16.32
CA GLY A 25 -38.49 6.93 -15.85
C GLY A 25 -38.11 7.10 -14.38
N ASP A 26 -37.66 8.31 -14.01
CA ASP A 26 -37.31 8.68 -12.64
C ASP A 26 -38.49 8.50 -11.67
N ALA A 27 -39.75 8.51 -12.15
CA ALA A 27 -40.94 8.25 -11.32
C ALA A 27 -41.24 6.74 -11.14
N PHE A 28 -40.85 5.89 -12.09
CA PHE A 28 -41.08 4.44 -12.03
C PHE A 28 -39.96 3.67 -11.35
N GLY A 29 -38.73 4.19 -11.39
CA GLY A 29 -37.59 3.55 -10.73
C GLY A 29 -36.26 4.17 -11.11
N GLU A 30 -35.19 3.56 -10.62
CA GLU A 30 -33.83 3.97 -10.89
C GLU A 30 -33.33 3.45 -12.23
N GLY A 31 -32.25 4.05 -12.73
CA GLY A 31 -31.63 3.62 -13.97
C GLY A 31 -31.12 2.18 -13.86
N ILE A 32 -31.09 1.46 -14.99
CA ILE A 32 -30.58 0.08 -15.05
C ILE A 32 -29.19 -0.10 -14.45
N TYR A 33 -28.33 0.94 -14.51
CA TYR A 33 -26.98 0.90 -13.97
C TYR A 33 -26.94 1.11 -12.46
N GLU A 34 -27.82 1.96 -11.94
CA GLU A 34 -27.98 2.20 -10.51
C GLU A 34 -28.48 0.91 -9.84
N GLU A 35 -29.49 0.27 -10.44
CA GLU A 35 -30.00 -1.01 -9.96
C GLU A 35 -28.94 -2.12 -10.07
N ASN A 36 -28.16 -2.16 -11.15
CA ASN A 36 -27.09 -3.16 -11.29
C ASN A 36 -25.98 -2.99 -10.23
N VAL A 37 -25.63 -1.75 -9.87
CA VAL A 37 -24.68 -1.46 -8.78
C VAL A 37 -25.24 -1.96 -7.44
N LYS A 38 -26.54 -1.76 -7.19
CA LYS A 38 -27.23 -2.25 -5.99
C LYS A 38 -27.26 -3.77 -5.93
N LEU A 39 -27.62 -4.43 -7.04
CA LEU A 39 -27.64 -5.89 -7.16
C LEU A 39 -26.25 -6.53 -7.02
N SER A 40 -25.21 -5.84 -7.48
CA SER A 40 -23.83 -6.32 -7.37
C SER A 40 -23.22 -6.13 -5.97
N GLY A 41 -23.91 -5.42 -5.06
CA GLY A 41 -23.45 -5.21 -3.69
C GLY A 41 -22.22 -4.32 -3.57
N TYR A 42 -21.95 -3.46 -4.56
CA TYR A 42 -20.84 -2.52 -4.48
C TYR A 42 -21.19 -1.36 -3.54
N PRO A 43 -20.27 -0.92 -2.66
CA PRO A 43 -20.48 0.25 -1.82
C PRO A 43 -20.36 1.52 -2.67
N TYR A 44 -21.48 1.95 -3.28
CA TYR A 44 -21.58 3.15 -4.09
C TYR A 44 -22.24 4.28 -3.29
N LEU A 45 -21.61 5.45 -3.28
CA LEU A 45 -22.17 6.64 -2.65
C LEU A 45 -22.86 7.48 -3.72
N GLU A 46 -24.18 7.53 -3.65
CA GLU A 46 -24.98 8.25 -4.63
C GLU A 46 -24.99 9.77 -4.35
N ASN A 47 -24.83 10.57 -5.39
CA ASN A 47 -24.80 12.04 -5.29
C ASN A 47 -26.20 12.67 -5.15
N ARG A 48 -27.25 11.89 -5.46
CA ARG A 48 -28.64 12.37 -5.52
C ARG A 48 -29.45 12.06 -4.28
N GLU A 49 -28.97 11.19 -3.40
CA GLU A 49 -29.65 10.92 -2.15
C GLU A 49 -29.48 12.12 -1.22
N SER A 50 -30.60 12.79 -0.91
CA SER A 50 -30.70 13.49 0.36
C SER A 50 -30.42 12.44 1.43
N PHE A 51 -29.31 12.57 2.15
CA PHE A 51 -28.92 11.64 3.21
C PHE A 51 -30.13 11.39 4.12
N ARG A 52 -30.82 10.26 3.91
CA ARG A 52 -31.93 9.84 4.78
C ARG A 52 -31.44 9.53 6.18
N PHE A 53 -30.12 9.39 6.31
CA PHE A 53 -29.39 9.27 7.55
C PHE A 53 -29.06 10.66 8.09
N THR A 54 -29.85 11.13 9.06
CA THR A 54 -29.46 12.21 9.98
C THR A 54 -28.34 11.74 10.93
N LEU A 55 -27.35 11.02 10.40
CA LEU A 55 -26.22 10.55 11.18
C LEU A 55 -25.24 11.70 11.30
N LYS A 56 -24.88 12.04 12.53
CA LYS A 56 -23.76 12.95 12.75
C LYS A 56 -22.48 12.25 12.29
N ALA A 57 -21.49 13.00 11.83
CA ALA A 57 -20.20 12.45 11.44
C ALA A 57 -19.60 11.53 12.53
N GLY A 58 -19.79 11.89 13.81
CA GLY A 58 -19.35 11.07 14.94
C GLY A 58 -20.03 9.69 15.05
N GLU A 59 -21.25 9.53 14.54
CA GLU A 59 -21.98 8.25 14.53
C GLU A 59 -21.63 7.40 13.31
N ALA A 60 -21.25 8.04 12.19
CA ALA A 60 -20.76 7.37 10.99
C ALA A 60 -19.32 6.88 11.14
N ILE A 61 -18.50 7.55 11.95
CA ILE A 61 -17.13 7.12 12.25
C ILE A 61 -17.17 5.87 13.12
N ARG A 62 -16.78 4.74 12.54
CA ARG A 62 -16.59 3.48 13.27
C ARG A 62 -15.11 3.21 13.41
N ALA A 63 -14.66 2.96 14.64
CA ALA A 63 -13.27 2.61 14.92
C ALA A 63 -12.90 1.20 14.42
N ASN A 64 -13.89 0.31 14.22
CA ASN A 64 -13.68 -1.03 13.66
C ASN A 64 -14.80 -1.46 12.69
N ARG A 65 -14.46 -2.39 11.80
CA ARG A 65 -15.36 -3.01 10.80
C ARG A 65 -16.44 -3.90 11.42
N SER A 66 -16.24 -4.43 12.63
CA SER A 66 -17.24 -5.28 13.32
C SER A 66 -18.29 -4.49 14.11
N GLY A 67 -18.25 -3.16 14.10
CA GLY A 67 -19.24 -2.33 14.80
C GLY A 67 -19.03 -2.20 16.31
N GLU A 68 -17.98 -2.82 16.86
CA GLU A 68 -17.60 -2.66 18.27
C GLU A 68 -16.85 -1.35 18.51
N THR A 69 -17.16 -0.68 19.63
CA THR A 69 -16.47 0.53 20.11
C THR A 69 -15.11 0.16 20.69
N ILE A 70 -14.17 -0.20 19.82
CA ILE A 70 -12.77 -0.44 20.17
C ILE A 70 -12.01 0.89 19.99
N PRO A 71 -11.04 1.22 20.86
CA PRO A 71 -10.21 2.41 20.66
C PRO A 71 -9.48 2.36 19.31
N LEU A 72 -9.38 3.52 18.65
CA LEU A 72 -8.63 3.68 17.41
C LEU A 72 -7.17 3.26 17.60
N ALA A 73 -6.62 2.53 16.64
CA ALA A 73 -5.21 2.17 16.64
C ALA A 73 -4.36 3.40 16.27
N CYS A 74 -3.96 4.18 17.27
CA CYS A 74 -3.12 5.37 17.12
C CYS A 74 -1.67 5.07 17.46
N ILE A 75 -0.74 5.85 16.89
CA ILE A 75 0.68 5.83 17.24
C ILE A 75 0.98 7.11 18.02
N VAL A 76 1.64 7.00 19.17
CA VAL A 76 2.08 8.18 19.92
C VAL A 76 3.38 8.70 19.30
N GLN A 77 3.50 10.03 19.18
CA GLN A 77 4.68 10.69 18.62
C GLN A 77 5.96 10.27 19.35
N ASP A 78 5.91 10.26 20.68
CA ASP A 78 7.03 9.95 21.56
C ASP A 78 6.64 8.86 22.58
N GLY A 79 7.53 7.89 22.82
CA GLY A 79 7.35 6.89 23.88
C GLY A 79 6.89 5.49 23.43
N MET A 80 6.48 5.30 22.17
CA MET A 80 6.21 3.94 21.67
C MET A 80 7.48 3.16 21.32
N THR A 81 7.57 1.94 21.84
CA THR A 81 8.64 1.01 21.49
C THR A 81 8.40 0.37 20.12
N ILE A 82 9.49 -0.02 19.45
CA ILE A 82 9.44 -0.71 18.15
C ILE A 82 8.60 -2.00 18.24
N LEU A 83 8.66 -2.69 19.37
CA LEU A 83 7.90 -3.92 19.62
C LEU A 83 6.40 -3.63 19.68
N GLN A 84 5.99 -2.58 20.40
CA GLN A 84 4.58 -2.15 20.46
C GLN A 84 4.06 -1.74 19.07
N ILE A 85 4.90 -1.14 18.24
CA ILE A 85 4.54 -0.77 16.87
C ILE A 85 4.38 -2.03 16.00
N ASP A 86 5.29 -3.02 16.09
CA ASP A 86 5.18 -4.29 15.35
C ASP A 86 3.93 -5.09 15.77
N THR A 87 3.58 -5.10 17.06
CA THR A 87 2.36 -5.77 17.54
C THR A 87 1.10 -5.05 17.09
N LEU A 88 1.06 -3.71 17.13
CA LEU A 88 -0.07 -2.91 16.67
C LEU A 88 -0.36 -3.13 15.18
N VAL A 89 0.68 -3.13 14.34
CA VAL A 89 0.56 -3.41 12.90
C VAL A 89 0.07 -4.82 12.64
N ARG A 90 0.51 -5.82 13.42
CA ARG A 90 0.01 -7.20 13.25
C ARG A 90 -1.43 -7.36 13.71
N ARG A 91 -1.82 -6.70 14.80
CA ARG A 91 -3.15 -6.81 15.42
C ARG A 91 -4.23 -6.09 14.61
N HIS A 92 -3.92 -4.93 14.05
CA HIS A 92 -4.89 -4.11 13.30
C HIS A 92 -4.39 -3.85 11.88
N PRO A 93 -4.90 -4.55 10.85
CA PRO A 93 -4.47 -4.39 9.47
C PRO A 93 -5.10 -3.15 8.78
N HIS A 94 -4.88 -1.96 9.34
CA HIS A 94 -5.31 -0.70 8.73
C HIS A 94 -4.27 -0.17 7.74
N SER A 95 -4.73 0.55 6.71
CA SER A 95 -3.84 1.14 5.70
C SER A 95 -3.03 2.32 6.25
N ILE A 96 -3.63 3.09 7.17
CA ILE A 96 -3.10 4.33 7.71
C ILE A 96 -3.29 4.33 9.22
N TYR A 97 -2.31 4.86 9.94
CA TYR A 97 -2.35 5.08 11.38
C TYR A 97 -2.19 6.57 11.68
N PRO A 98 -3.11 7.19 12.43
CA PRO A 98 -2.93 8.57 12.90
C PRO A 98 -1.83 8.63 13.97
N VAL A 99 -1.06 9.71 13.94
CA VAL A 99 -0.04 10.03 14.95
C VAL A 99 -0.60 11.06 15.92
N ILE A 100 -0.61 10.72 17.21
CA ILE A 100 -1.12 11.56 18.29
C ILE A 100 0.00 12.03 19.22
N LEU A 101 -0.19 13.17 19.91
CA LEU A 101 0.78 13.67 20.89
C LEU A 101 0.89 12.77 22.12
N SER A 102 -0.23 12.42 22.73
CA SER A 102 -0.31 11.58 23.93
C SER A 102 -1.68 10.90 24.01
N GLU A 103 -1.78 9.80 24.76
CA GLU A 103 -3.05 9.10 25.00
C GLU A 103 -3.99 9.91 25.90
N ASP A 104 -3.44 10.68 26.85
CA ASP A 104 -4.23 11.51 27.77
C ASP A 104 -4.85 12.74 27.07
N PHE A 105 -4.14 13.28 26.08
CA PHE A 105 -4.55 14.42 25.28
C PHE A 105 -4.36 14.11 23.79
N PRO A 106 -5.33 13.40 23.17
CA PRO A 106 -5.22 12.91 21.80
C PRO A 106 -5.39 14.05 20.79
N CYS A 107 -4.31 14.79 20.55
CA CYS A 107 -4.21 15.75 19.46
C CYS A 107 -3.53 15.09 18.26
N ILE A 108 -4.14 15.18 17.07
CA ILE A 108 -3.59 14.60 15.85
C ILE A 108 -2.50 15.53 15.30
N VAL A 109 -1.29 14.99 15.17
CA VAL A 109 -0.14 15.68 14.58
C VAL A 109 0.01 15.34 13.11
N GLY A 110 -0.32 14.10 12.74
CA GLY A 110 -0.18 13.63 11.37
C GLY A 110 -0.67 12.21 11.15
N GLN A 111 -0.21 11.60 10.06
CA GLN A 111 -0.58 10.24 9.67
C GLN A 111 0.62 9.50 9.09
N VAL A 112 0.65 8.18 9.27
CA VAL A 112 1.70 7.30 8.74
C VAL A 112 1.05 6.11 8.04
N GLN A 113 1.57 5.75 6.87
CA GLN A 113 1.07 4.61 6.12
C GLN A 113 1.71 3.31 6.61
N ARG A 114 0.91 2.23 6.60
CA ARG A 114 1.36 0.89 6.98
C ARG A 114 2.55 0.42 6.16
N ARG A 115 2.57 0.71 4.86
CA ARG A 115 3.66 0.29 3.95
C ARG A 115 5.01 0.86 4.37
N ASP A 116 5.03 2.12 4.80
CA ASP A 116 6.25 2.82 5.21
C ASP A 116 6.71 2.27 6.56
N LEU A 117 5.78 2.05 7.48
CA LEU A 117 6.07 1.44 8.79
C LEU A 117 6.65 0.02 8.63
N LEU A 118 6.07 -0.79 7.75
CA LEU A 118 6.57 -2.13 7.45
C LEU A 118 7.95 -2.10 6.79
N ALA A 119 8.20 -1.16 5.88
CA ALA A 119 9.50 -0.99 5.25
C ALA A 119 10.58 -0.66 6.30
N VAL A 120 10.28 0.29 7.21
CA VAL A 120 11.19 0.68 8.30
C VAL A 120 11.43 -0.48 9.27
N LEU A 121 10.38 -1.20 9.68
CA LEU A 121 10.50 -2.35 10.58
C LEU A 121 11.32 -3.50 9.96
N LYS A 122 11.16 -3.76 8.67
CA LYS A 122 11.97 -4.74 7.93
C LYS A 122 13.44 -4.32 7.87
N SER A 123 13.71 -3.08 7.47
CA SER A 123 15.07 -2.53 7.38
C SER A 123 15.79 -2.56 8.73
N ARG A 124 15.10 -2.24 9.84
CA ARG A 124 15.67 -2.33 11.19
C ARG A 124 15.93 -3.75 11.64
N LYS A 125 15.06 -4.72 11.32
CA LYS A 125 15.32 -6.13 11.64
C LYS A 125 16.60 -6.61 10.94
N THR A 126 16.78 -6.26 9.67
CA THR A 126 18.02 -6.57 8.92
C THR A 126 19.25 -5.92 9.54
N GLN A 127 19.14 -4.66 9.99
CA GLN A 127 20.24 -3.96 10.67
C GLN A 127 20.57 -4.55 12.05
N LEU A 128 19.57 -4.97 12.84
CA LEU A 128 19.77 -5.64 14.13
C LEU A 128 20.38 -7.04 13.95
N THR A 129 20.02 -7.76 12.89
CA THR A 129 20.69 -9.02 12.51
C THR A 129 22.14 -8.78 12.11
N PHE A 130 22.47 -7.64 11.50
CA PHE A 130 23.85 -7.23 11.20
C PHE A 130 24.61 -6.63 12.40
N ALA A 131 23.90 -6.19 13.45
CA ALA A 131 24.47 -5.67 14.69
C ALA A 131 24.71 -6.75 15.76
N GLN A 132 24.36 -8.01 15.49
CA GLN A 132 24.97 -9.12 16.20
C GLN A 132 26.47 -9.14 15.83
N PRO A 133 27.40 -9.23 16.79
CA PRO A 133 28.81 -9.34 16.46
C PRO A 133 28.93 -10.60 15.61
N LYS A 134 29.31 -10.43 14.33
CA LYS A 134 29.76 -11.55 13.50
C LYS A 134 30.74 -12.33 14.38
N PRO A 135 30.47 -13.60 14.78
CA PRO A 135 31.54 -14.39 15.33
C PRO A 135 32.60 -14.38 14.26
N LEU A 136 33.81 -13.96 14.64
CA LEU A 136 34.98 -13.96 13.78
C LEU A 136 35.21 -15.42 13.35
N LEU A 137 34.48 -15.84 12.32
CA LEU A 137 34.68 -17.11 11.65
C LEU A 137 35.99 -16.93 10.94
N ASN A 138 37.03 -17.38 11.65
CA ASN A 138 38.40 -17.65 11.26
C ASN A 138 38.62 -17.70 9.74
N ARG A 139 38.58 -16.53 9.10
CA ARG A 139 39.00 -16.38 7.72
C ARG A 139 40.50 -16.17 7.82
N LYS A 140 41.25 -17.27 7.70
CA LYS A 140 42.68 -17.20 7.41
C LYS A 140 42.85 -16.24 6.23
N VAL A 141 43.27 -15.02 6.52
CA VAL A 141 43.74 -14.09 5.50
C VAL A 141 45.11 -14.64 5.12
N SER A 142 45.15 -15.49 4.08
CA SER A 142 46.40 -15.76 3.40
C SER A 142 46.76 -14.48 2.65
N VAL A 143 47.64 -13.67 3.24
CA VAL A 143 48.33 -12.60 2.53
C VAL A 143 49.22 -13.29 1.49
N VAL A 144 48.74 -13.38 0.26
CA VAL A 144 49.58 -13.81 -0.86
C VAL A 144 50.46 -12.62 -1.20
N SER A 145 51.69 -12.63 -0.68
CA SER A 145 52.73 -11.69 -1.05
C SER A 145 53.01 -11.82 -2.56
N MET A 146 52.86 -10.72 -3.31
CA MET A 146 53.08 -10.67 -4.76
C MET A 146 54.55 -10.87 -5.20
N SER A 147 55.47 -11.12 -4.26
CA SER A 147 56.89 -11.31 -4.55
C SER A 147 57.22 -12.60 -5.32
N ASN A 148 56.28 -13.54 -5.44
CA ASN A 148 56.50 -14.82 -6.13
C ASN A 148 55.89 -14.90 -7.55
N LEU A 149 55.35 -13.81 -8.09
CA LEU A 149 54.75 -13.77 -9.43
C LEU A 149 55.69 -13.25 -10.54
N LEU A 150 56.97 -13.04 -10.24
CA LEU A 150 57.95 -12.56 -11.22
C LEU A 150 58.96 -13.66 -11.56
N ASN A 151 58.69 -14.41 -12.63
CA ASN A 151 59.74 -15.09 -13.37
C ASN A 151 60.49 -14.05 -14.22
N LYS A 152 61.82 -14.13 -14.27
CA LYS A 152 62.74 -13.15 -14.89
C LYS A 152 62.64 -13.00 -16.43
N SER A 153 61.56 -13.47 -17.07
CA SER A 153 61.46 -13.49 -18.54
C SER A 153 60.14 -13.02 -19.15
N GLY A 154 59.22 -12.42 -18.37
CA GLY A 154 58.12 -11.62 -18.94
C GLY A 154 57.20 -12.32 -19.96
N GLN A 155 56.90 -13.62 -19.81
CA GLN A 155 55.86 -14.29 -20.62
C GLN A 155 54.94 -15.20 -19.76
N PRO A 156 53.62 -15.23 -20.04
CA PRO A 156 52.64 -16.01 -19.26
C PRO A 156 52.64 -17.50 -19.64
N SER A 157 52.74 -18.40 -18.66
CA SER A 157 52.72 -19.85 -18.86
C SER A 157 51.28 -20.40 -18.94
N MET A 158 50.97 -21.05 -20.07
CA MET A 158 49.66 -21.56 -20.49
C MET A 158 49.17 -22.85 -19.79
N GLU A 159 49.78 -23.27 -18.68
CA GLU A 159 49.51 -24.57 -18.06
C GLU A 159 48.33 -24.60 -17.06
N GLN A 160 47.75 -23.45 -16.71
CA GLN A 160 46.63 -23.41 -15.74
C GLN A 160 45.23 -23.32 -16.37
N TYR A 161 45.12 -23.23 -17.70
CA TYR A 161 43.81 -23.10 -18.37
C TYR A 161 43.02 -24.43 -18.45
N LYS A 162 43.64 -25.58 -18.14
CA LYS A 162 42.96 -26.89 -18.15
C LYS A 162 42.30 -27.26 -16.82
N ILE A 163 42.69 -26.66 -15.69
CA ILE A 163 42.20 -27.05 -14.36
C ILE A 163 40.84 -26.38 -14.04
N ASN A 164 40.55 -25.20 -14.59
CA ASN A 164 39.31 -24.48 -14.29
C ASN A 164 38.08 -24.86 -15.16
N ARG A 165 38.22 -25.77 -16.13
CA ARG A 165 37.08 -26.19 -16.99
C ARG A 165 36.36 -27.47 -16.52
N GLN A 166 36.89 -28.19 -15.52
CA GLN A 166 36.26 -29.40 -14.99
C GLN A 166 35.35 -29.18 -13.77
N LEU A 167 35.21 -27.95 -13.26
CA LEU A 167 34.36 -27.64 -12.08
C LEU A 167 33.07 -26.87 -12.42
N LEU A 168 32.67 -26.77 -13.69
CA LEU A 168 31.43 -26.08 -14.12
C LEU A 168 30.35 -26.99 -14.71
N HIS A 169 30.53 -28.31 -14.65
CA HIS A 169 29.47 -29.29 -14.93
C HIS A 169 29.48 -30.42 -13.87
N SER A 170 29.07 -30.05 -12.65
CA SER A 170 28.37 -30.95 -11.71
C SER A 170 27.56 -30.11 -10.73
#